data_AF-A0A9X0CK55-F1
#
_entry.id   AF-A0A9X0CK55-F1
#
_cell.length_a   1.000
_cell.length_b   1.000
_cell.length_c   1.000
_cell.angle_alpha   90.00
_cell.angle_beta   90.00
_cell.angle_gamma   90.00
#
_symmetry.space_group_name_H-M   'P 1'
#
loop_
_entity.id
_entity.type
_entity.pdbx_description
1 polymer ?
#
loop_
_entity_poly.entity_id
_entity_poly.type
_entity_poly.pdbx_seq_one_letter_code
_entity_poly.pdbx_strand_id
1 'polypeptide(L)'
;MLTKKGDLHFKDTTDDQGRATFVIDVPGNIKTMKIRVETEKDDIAAEHNTFIEFDARAYNSPSRTFLHVRAIRVKQYFNCDVLVNKNASKITFMVIARGKILSQWVKVQKVGVISSFRFRIQPEMSPSSRLVVFFFGKDGEVVADSTLLEIDDGLPNKVEFQDDSAGQSLQKPGVAYKIQLSATPGTRIGLLAVDQSVYILRNREKLNKKRVRNKFLNFFPVNLRLDSR
;
A
#
# COMPACT_ATOMS: atom_id res chain seq x y z
N MET A 1 1.98 -32.12 1.87
CA MET A 1 2.18 -33.30 2.72
C MET A 1 2.33 -32.83 4.15
N LEU A 2 1.53 -33.34 5.08
CA LEU A 2 1.60 -32.98 6.51
C LEU A 2 2.77 -33.73 7.15
N THR A 3 3.78 -33.01 7.61
CA THR A 3 4.89 -33.58 8.38
C THR A 3 5.08 -32.77 9.66
N LYS A 4 4.93 -33.48 10.80
CA LYS A 4 5.13 -33.07 12.20
C LYS A 4 4.20 -32.00 12.79
N LYS A 5 3.64 -32.34 13.96
CA LYS A 5 2.91 -31.44 14.88
C LYS A 5 3.74 -30.18 15.15
N GLY A 6 3.31 -29.05 14.59
CA GLY A 6 3.78 -27.72 15.00
C GLY A 6 4.07 -26.77 13.84
N ASP A 7 4.58 -27.28 12.72
CA ASP A 7 5.09 -26.43 11.64
C ASP A 7 4.17 -26.51 10.41
N LEU A 8 3.38 -25.46 10.22
CA LEU A 8 2.59 -25.25 9.01
C LEU A 8 3.51 -24.73 7.91
N HIS A 9 3.71 -25.53 6.86
CA HIS A 9 4.47 -25.13 5.68
C HIS A 9 3.53 -24.64 4.57
N PHE A 10 3.71 -23.39 4.15
CA PHE A 10 3.04 -22.77 3.02
C PHE A 10 4.06 -22.46 1.92
N LYS A 11 3.67 -22.63 0.64
CA LYS A 11 4.53 -22.33 -0.52
C LYS A 11 3.74 -21.50 -1.52
N ASP A 12 4.36 -20.44 -2.02
CA ASP A 12 3.81 -19.56 -3.06
C ASP A 12 4.95 -18.87 -3.81
N THR A 13 4.64 -18.28 -4.97
CA THR A 13 5.60 -17.57 -5.82
C THR A 13 5.34 -16.06 -5.74
N THR A 14 6.41 -15.26 -5.80
CA THR A 14 6.26 -13.80 -5.79
C THR A 14 5.64 -13.26 -7.08
N ASP A 15 4.84 -12.20 -6.97
CA ASP A 15 4.32 -11.42 -8.09
C ASP A 15 5.40 -10.54 -8.78
N ASP A 16 4.98 -9.77 -9.78
CA ASP A 16 5.83 -8.82 -10.52
C ASP A 16 6.40 -7.69 -9.65
N GLN A 17 5.84 -7.49 -8.46
CA GLN A 17 6.31 -6.54 -7.45
C GLN A 17 7.18 -7.21 -6.36
N GLY A 18 7.46 -8.52 -6.48
CA GLY A 18 8.29 -9.28 -5.54
C GLY A 18 7.57 -9.66 -4.25
N ARG A 19 6.24 -9.82 -4.25
CA ARG A 19 5.42 -10.10 -3.06
C ARG A 19 4.72 -11.44 -3.16
N ALA A 20 4.61 -12.14 -2.03
CA ALA A 20 3.79 -13.33 -1.85
C ALA A 20 2.86 -13.14 -0.64
N THR A 21 1.62 -13.64 -0.72
CA THR A 21 0.62 -13.46 0.34
C THR A 21 0.19 -14.80 0.92
N PHE A 22 0.41 -14.99 2.21
CA PHE A 22 0.01 -16.18 2.94
C PHE A 22 -1.13 -15.85 3.91
N VAL A 23 -2.14 -16.73 3.96
CA VAL A 23 -3.22 -16.67 4.94
C VAL A 23 -3.00 -17.79 5.93
N ILE A 24 -2.85 -17.43 7.21
CA ILE A 24 -2.55 -18.36 8.29
C ILE A 24 -3.68 -18.32 9.30
N ASP A 25 -4.31 -19.47 9.54
CA ASP A 25 -5.29 -19.60 10.61
C ASP A 25 -4.56 -19.69 11.95
N VAL A 26 -4.77 -18.69 12.81
CA VAL A 26 -4.10 -18.59 14.11
C VAL A 26 -5.00 -19.13 15.22
N PRO A 27 -4.56 -20.14 15.99
CA PRO A 27 -5.27 -20.60 17.17
C PRO A 27 -5.49 -19.48 18.21
N GLY A 28 -6.70 -19.40 18.78
CA GLY A 28 -7.12 -18.28 19.61
C GLY A 28 -6.41 -18.12 20.97
N ASN A 29 -5.55 -19.05 21.38
CA ASN A 29 -4.81 -19.04 22.65
C ASN A 29 -3.33 -18.64 22.51
N ILE A 30 -2.89 -18.23 21.31
CA ILE A 30 -1.50 -17.85 21.04
C ILE A 30 -1.27 -16.38 21.36
N LYS A 31 -0.20 -16.09 22.10
CA LYS A 31 0.27 -14.70 22.37
C LYS A 31 1.38 -14.24 21.42
N THR A 32 2.20 -15.18 20.96
CA THR A 32 3.31 -14.91 20.04
C THR A 32 3.41 -16.06 19.06
N MET A 33 3.54 -15.74 17.78
CA MET A 33 3.76 -16.69 16.69
C MET A 33 5.09 -16.35 16.04
N LYS A 34 6.04 -17.28 16.05
CA LYS A 34 7.29 -17.15 15.32
C LYS A 34 7.03 -17.52 13.85
N ILE A 35 7.37 -16.63 12.94
CA ILE A 35 7.22 -16.83 11.50
C ILE A 35 8.61 -16.88 10.90
N ARG A 36 8.90 -17.97 10.19
CA ARG A 36 10.09 -18.12 9.35
C ARG A 36 9.65 -18.15 7.89
N VAL A 37 10.21 -17.26 7.08
CA VAL A 37 9.99 -17.21 5.64
C VAL A 37 11.31 -17.52 4.96
N GLU A 38 11.31 -18.44 4.01
CA GLU A 38 12.49 -18.85 3.25
C GLU A 38 12.21 -18.77 1.75
N THR A 39 13.24 -18.44 0.98
CA THR A 39 13.18 -18.54 -0.48
C THR A 39 13.48 -19.97 -0.89
N GLU A 40 12.78 -20.48 -1.90
CA GLU A 40 13.04 -21.78 -2.48
C GLU A 40 13.09 -21.63 -4.00
N LYS A 41 14.31 -21.64 -4.57
CA LYS A 41 14.52 -21.59 -6.01
C LYS A 41 15.37 -22.77 -6.47
N ASP A 42 14.82 -23.57 -7.38
CA ASP A 42 15.43 -24.82 -7.84
C ASP A 42 16.69 -24.61 -8.70
N ASP A 43 16.79 -23.46 -9.36
CA ASP A 43 17.91 -23.12 -10.27
C ASP A 43 19.19 -22.67 -9.55
N ILE A 44 19.18 -22.62 -8.21
CA ILE A 44 20.32 -22.19 -7.40
C ILE A 44 20.62 -23.22 -6.31
N ALA A 45 21.88 -23.29 -5.89
CA ALA A 45 22.26 -24.14 -4.77
C ALA A 45 21.47 -23.77 -3.51
N ALA A 46 21.10 -24.76 -2.71
CA ALA A 46 20.26 -24.55 -1.52
C ALA A 46 20.86 -23.53 -0.53
N GLU A 47 22.19 -23.44 -0.47
CA GLU A 47 22.95 -22.48 0.34
C GLU A 47 22.82 -21.01 -0.11
N HIS A 48 22.31 -20.76 -1.33
CA HIS A 48 22.05 -19.41 -1.83
C HIS A 48 20.61 -18.94 -1.55
N ASN A 49 19.75 -19.83 -1.05
CA ASN A 49 18.46 -19.42 -0.51
C ASN A 49 18.66 -18.68 0.80
N THR A 50 17.77 -17.72 1.07
CA THR A 50 17.80 -16.91 2.28
C THR A 50 16.55 -17.14 3.10
N PHE A 51 16.62 -16.81 4.38
CA PHE A 51 15.47 -16.82 5.26
C PHE A 51 15.45 -15.60 6.17
N ILE A 52 14.26 -15.25 6.63
CA ILE A 52 14.04 -14.26 7.68
C ILE A 52 13.11 -14.85 8.74
N GLU A 53 13.40 -14.54 9.99
CA GLU A 53 12.55 -14.89 11.13
C GLU A 53 12.05 -13.62 11.82
N PHE A 54 10.78 -13.61 12.22
CA PHE A 54 10.22 -12.55 13.05
C PHE A 54 9.08 -13.07 13.92
N ASP A 55 8.85 -12.38 15.05
CA ASP A 55 7.78 -12.71 15.98
C ASP A 55 6.56 -11.81 15.74
N ALA A 56 5.43 -12.41 15.40
CA ALA A 56 4.12 -11.76 15.40
C ALA A 56 3.50 -11.88 16.80
N ARG A 57 3.17 -10.75 17.43
CA ARG A 57 2.55 -10.72 18.76
C ARG A 57 1.05 -10.46 18.62
N ALA A 58 0.27 -11.12 19.47
CA ALA A 58 -1.17 -10.88 19.57
C ALA A 58 -1.45 -9.45 20.02
N TYR A 59 -2.57 -8.89 19.54
CA TYR A 59 -3.06 -7.60 19.98
C TYR A 59 -3.34 -7.61 21.48
N ASN A 60 -2.86 -6.60 22.19
CA ASN A 60 -3.08 -6.48 23.63
C ASN A 60 -4.41 -5.75 23.88
N SER A 61 -5.38 -6.47 24.44
CA SER A 61 -6.69 -5.93 24.81
C SER A 61 -7.09 -6.44 26.21
N PRO A 62 -7.37 -5.54 27.17
CA PRO A 62 -7.90 -5.91 28.48
C PRO A 62 -9.17 -6.75 28.41
N SER A 63 -10.08 -6.45 27.48
CA SER A 63 -11.35 -7.19 27.32
C SER A 63 -11.27 -8.34 26.31
N ARG A 64 -10.08 -8.69 25.82
CA ARG A 64 -9.84 -9.69 24.76
C ARG A 64 -10.64 -9.40 23.48
N THR A 65 -10.81 -8.12 23.17
CA THR A 65 -11.51 -7.64 22.00
C THR A 65 -10.50 -7.27 20.92
N PHE A 66 -10.77 -7.66 19.68
CA PHE A 66 -9.94 -7.27 18.54
C PHE A 66 -10.80 -6.76 17.41
N LEU A 67 -10.18 -5.90 16.61
CA LEU A 67 -10.67 -5.43 15.33
C LEU A 67 -9.61 -5.81 14.30
N HIS A 68 -10.05 -6.34 13.15
CA HIS A 68 -9.17 -6.58 12.03
C HIS A 68 -9.74 -5.89 10.78
N VAL A 69 -8.93 -5.07 10.12
CA VAL A 69 -9.29 -4.44 8.84
C VAL A 69 -8.43 -5.00 7.71
N ARG A 70 -9.11 -5.48 6.66
CA ARG A 70 -8.51 -5.87 5.39
C ARG A 70 -8.96 -4.90 4.31
N ALA A 71 -8.03 -4.45 3.47
CA ALA A 71 -8.33 -3.62 2.31
C ALA A 71 -7.68 -4.19 1.04
N ILE A 72 -8.46 -4.36 -0.02
CA ILE A 72 -8.01 -4.87 -1.31
C ILE A 72 -8.33 -3.85 -2.38
N ARG A 73 -7.32 -3.50 -3.18
CA ARG A 73 -7.48 -2.58 -4.30
C ARG A 73 -8.14 -3.28 -5.48
N VAL A 74 -9.24 -2.72 -5.96
CA VAL A 74 -9.94 -3.18 -7.18
C VAL A 74 -10.15 -1.99 -8.11
N LYS A 75 -9.30 -1.89 -9.14
CA LYS A 75 -9.26 -0.75 -10.09
C LYS A 75 -9.10 0.59 -9.36
N GLN A 76 -10.16 1.40 -9.34
CA GLN A 76 -10.20 2.75 -8.77
C GLN A 76 -10.80 2.79 -7.36
N TYR A 77 -10.94 1.64 -6.70
CA TYR A 77 -11.63 1.51 -5.42
C TYR A 77 -10.85 0.62 -4.47
N PHE A 78 -11.07 0.82 -3.17
CA PHE A 78 -10.72 -0.15 -2.14
C PHE A 78 -11.98 -0.87 -1.67
N ASN A 79 -11.94 -2.21 -1.71
CA ASN A 79 -12.91 -3.08 -1.05
C ASN A 79 -12.34 -3.45 0.31
N CYS A 80 -13.08 -3.16 1.37
CA CYS A 80 -12.61 -3.30 2.74
C CYS A 80 -13.56 -4.18 3.55
N ASP A 81 -12.97 -5.06 4.35
CA ASP A 81 -13.66 -5.92 5.29
C ASP A 81 -13.19 -5.60 6.71
N VAL A 82 -14.14 -5.47 7.63
CA VAL A 82 -13.86 -5.31 9.05
C VAL A 82 -14.44 -6.47 9.82
N LEU A 83 -13.59 -7.13 10.60
CA LEU A 83 -13.94 -8.20 11.50
C LEU A 83 -13.80 -7.70 12.93
N VAL A 84 -14.83 -7.93 13.75
CA VAL A 84 -14.83 -7.59 15.17
C VAL A 84 -15.37 -8.80 15.92
N ASN A 85 -14.69 -9.23 16.98
CA ASN A 85 -15.10 -10.40 17.77
C ASN A 85 -16.11 -10.07 18.90
N LYS A 86 -16.52 -8.80 19.02
CA LYS A 86 -17.45 -8.29 20.03
C LYS A 86 -18.43 -7.31 19.37
N ASN A 87 -19.52 -7.02 20.07
CA ASN A 87 -20.52 -6.06 19.60
C ASN A 87 -19.96 -4.63 19.59
N ALA A 88 -19.75 -4.09 18.39
CA ALA A 88 -19.46 -2.68 18.15
C ALA A 88 -20.73 -1.98 17.63
N SER A 89 -21.23 -0.99 18.36
CA SER A 89 -22.43 -0.23 17.96
C SER A 89 -22.13 0.77 16.85
N LYS A 90 -20.95 1.40 16.90
CA LYS A 90 -20.48 2.42 15.95
C LYS A 90 -19.01 2.16 15.65
N ILE A 91 -18.69 1.92 14.38
CA ILE A 91 -17.32 1.79 13.90
C ILE A 91 -16.97 3.04 13.12
N THR A 92 -15.86 3.68 13.47
CA THR A 92 -15.35 4.88 12.82
C THR A 92 -14.21 4.51 11.88
N PHE A 93 -14.20 5.14 10.71
CA PHE A 93 -13.23 4.95 9.65
C PHE A 93 -12.57 6.28 9.33
N MET A 94 -11.25 6.27 9.14
CA MET A 94 -10.47 7.44 8.78
C MET A 94 -9.45 7.08 7.70
N VAL A 95 -9.43 7.83 6.60
CA VAL A 95 -8.36 7.77 5.61
C VAL A 95 -7.38 8.89 5.89
N ILE A 96 -6.14 8.52 6.18
CA ILE A 96 -5.06 9.45 6.52
C ILE A 96 -4.00 9.39 5.42
N ALA A 97 -3.64 10.55 4.88
CA ALA A 97 -2.56 10.67 3.90
C ALA A 97 -1.76 11.95 4.17
N ARG A 98 -0.43 11.87 4.03
CA ARG A 98 0.46 13.05 4.13
C ARG A 98 0.23 13.89 5.40
N GLY A 99 -0.03 13.21 6.52
CA GLY A 99 -0.28 13.85 7.83
C GLY A 99 -1.66 14.50 7.99
N LYS A 100 -2.62 14.27 7.09
CA LYS A 100 -3.97 14.84 7.14
C LYS A 100 -5.04 13.76 7.04
N ILE A 101 -6.18 14.02 7.66
CA ILE A 101 -7.39 13.20 7.50
C ILE A 101 -8.06 13.65 6.21
N LEU A 102 -8.13 12.77 5.21
CA LEU A 102 -8.78 13.06 3.93
C LEU A 102 -10.29 12.82 4.00
N SER A 103 -10.70 11.78 4.73
CA SER A 103 -12.11 11.44 4.90
C SER A 103 -12.33 10.70 6.22
N GLN A 104 -13.53 10.88 6.76
CA GLN A 104 -13.98 10.23 7.98
C GLN A 104 -15.46 9.87 7.83
N TRP A 105 -15.83 8.68 8.26
CA TRP A 105 -17.24 8.28 8.33
C TRP A 105 -17.47 7.27 9.46
N VAL A 106 -18.72 7.13 9.87
CA VAL A 106 -19.15 6.21 10.91
C VAL A 106 -20.16 5.24 10.32
N LYS A 107 -19.98 3.95 10.57
CA LYS A 107 -20.96 2.92 10.25
C LYS A 107 -21.59 2.41 11.54
N VAL A 108 -22.91 2.50 11.61
CA VAL A 108 -23.69 1.91 12.69
C VAL A 108 -23.95 0.45 12.35
N GLN A 109 -23.46 -0.47 13.18
CA GLN A 109 -23.69 -1.90 12.97
C GLN A 109 -24.81 -2.42 13.87
N LYS A 110 -25.57 -3.37 13.33
CA LYS A 110 -26.34 -4.35 14.11
C LYS A 110 -25.47 -5.61 14.24
N VAL A 111 -25.43 -6.15 15.46
CA VAL A 111 -24.65 -7.30 15.96
C VAL A 111 -24.20 -8.35 14.92
N GLY A 112 -22.92 -8.76 14.98
CA GLY A 112 -22.45 -10.06 14.50
C GLY A 112 -22.04 -10.20 13.02
N VAL A 113 -21.93 -9.12 12.24
CA VAL A 113 -21.62 -9.21 10.80
C VAL A 113 -20.30 -8.53 10.46
N ILE A 114 -19.53 -9.14 9.56
CA ILE A 114 -18.40 -8.52 8.86
C ILE A 114 -18.88 -7.21 8.21
N SER A 115 -18.32 -6.07 8.60
CA SER A 115 -18.64 -4.83 7.88
C SER A 115 -17.80 -4.75 6.62
N SER A 116 -18.38 -5.12 5.49
CA SER A 116 -17.81 -4.80 4.19
C SER A 116 -18.23 -3.38 3.75
N PHE A 117 -17.30 -2.65 3.16
CA PHE A 117 -17.57 -1.36 2.53
C PHE A 117 -16.58 -1.13 1.39
N ARG A 118 -16.92 -0.16 0.54
CA ARG A 118 -16.10 0.21 -0.60
C ARG A 118 -16.03 1.73 -0.70
N PHE A 119 -14.87 2.25 -1.03
CA PHE A 119 -14.69 3.68 -1.31
C PHE A 119 -13.77 3.90 -2.50
N ARG A 120 -13.95 5.06 -3.15
CA ARG A 120 -13.19 5.45 -4.34
C ARG A 120 -11.83 6.00 -3.92
N ILE A 121 -10.80 5.64 -4.67
CA ILE A 121 -9.44 6.18 -4.50
C ILE A 121 -9.43 7.64 -4.95
N GLN A 122 -8.95 8.52 -4.08
CA GLN A 122 -8.75 9.94 -4.37
C GLN A 122 -7.27 10.21 -4.70
N PRO A 123 -6.95 11.13 -5.63
CA PRO A 123 -5.57 11.45 -5.99
C PRO A 123 -4.67 11.86 -4.80
N GLU A 124 -5.25 12.52 -3.81
CA GLU A 124 -4.58 12.97 -2.58
C GLU A 124 -4.06 11.81 -1.74
N MET A 125 -4.63 10.62 -1.92
CA MET A 125 -4.20 9.40 -1.25
C MET A 125 -2.85 8.89 -1.75
N SER A 126 -2.45 9.28 -2.97
CA SER A 126 -1.19 8.85 -3.59
C SER A 126 0.04 9.44 -2.87
N PRO A 127 1.17 8.72 -2.78
CA PRO A 127 1.37 7.34 -3.26
C PRO A 127 0.91 6.27 -2.26
N SER A 128 0.59 6.69 -1.04
CA SER A 128 0.25 5.81 0.07
C SER A 128 -0.63 6.54 1.06
N SER A 129 -1.62 5.82 1.59
CA SER A 129 -2.52 6.28 2.64
C SER A 129 -2.71 5.20 3.69
N ARG A 130 -3.17 5.56 4.88
CA ARG A 130 -3.52 4.61 5.93
C ARG A 130 -5.02 4.66 6.19
N LEU A 131 -5.66 3.51 6.17
CA LEU A 131 -7.02 3.34 6.66
C LEU A 131 -6.93 2.98 8.14
N VAL A 132 -7.46 3.83 9.01
CA VAL A 132 -7.59 3.57 10.45
C VAL A 132 -9.05 3.27 10.75
N VAL A 133 -9.29 2.21 11.51
CA VAL A 133 -10.63 1.78 11.89
C VAL A 133 -10.65 1.54 13.40
N PHE A 134 -11.63 2.11 14.10
CA PHE A 134 -11.74 1.95 15.54
C PHE A 134 -13.19 2.03 16.03
N PHE A 135 -13.43 1.53 17.23
CA PHE A 135 -14.69 1.71 17.94
C PHE A 135 -14.48 1.85 19.45
N PHE A 136 -15.51 2.35 20.12
CA PHE A 136 -15.57 2.44 21.58
C PHE A 136 -16.39 1.27 22.12
N GLY A 137 -15.77 0.47 22.98
CA GLY A 137 -16.44 -0.56 23.77
C GLY A 137 -17.32 0.06 24.86
N LYS A 138 -18.31 -0.71 25.34
CA LYS A 138 -19.18 -0.28 26.45
C LYS A 138 -18.43 -0.09 27.76
N ASP A 139 -17.29 -0.76 27.89
CA ASP A 139 -16.30 -0.70 28.95
C ASP A 139 -15.39 0.53 28.86
N GLY A 140 -15.56 1.39 27.84
CA GLY A 140 -14.70 2.55 27.60
C GLY A 140 -13.39 2.22 26.88
N GLU A 141 -13.15 0.94 26.56
CA GLU A 141 -11.98 0.52 25.79
C GLU A 141 -12.07 1.03 24.35
N VAL A 142 -10.94 1.50 23.81
CA VAL A 142 -10.82 1.83 22.38
C VAL A 142 -10.07 0.69 21.70
N VAL A 143 -10.75 0.02 20.77
CA VAL A 143 -10.17 -1.05 19.97
C VAL A 143 -9.99 -0.54 18.54
N ALA A 144 -8.78 -0.65 18.02
CA ALA A 144 -8.40 -0.08 16.74
C ALA A 144 -7.48 -1.00 15.94
N ASP A 145 -7.60 -0.93 14.61
CA ASP A 145 -6.67 -1.53 13.67
C ASP A 145 -6.45 -0.57 12.49
N SER A 146 -5.40 -0.82 11.71
CA SER A 146 -5.13 -0.03 10.54
C SER A 146 -4.39 -0.82 9.47
N THR A 147 -4.68 -0.48 8.21
CA THR A 147 -4.04 -1.11 7.07
C THR A 147 -3.48 -0.07 6.11
N LEU A 148 -2.39 -0.43 5.46
CA LEU A 148 -1.73 0.40 4.46
C LEU A 148 -2.46 0.29 3.11
N LEU A 149 -2.78 1.43 2.54
CA LEU A 149 -3.36 1.55 1.21
C LEU A 149 -2.26 2.00 0.25
N GLU A 150 -1.82 1.10 -0.61
CA GLU A 150 -0.88 1.44 -1.67
C GLU A 150 -1.63 1.85 -2.93
N ILE A 151 -1.29 3.04 -3.43
CA ILE A 151 -1.92 3.63 -4.61
C ILE A 151 -0.85 3.78 -5.65
N ASP A 152 -0.81 2.83 -6.58
CA ASP A 152 0.26 2.75 -7.57
C ASP A 152 0.01 3.59 -8.82
N ASP A 153 -1.01 4.46 -8.79
CA ASP A 153 -1.36 5.30 -9.93
C ASP A 153 -1.36 6.78 -9.59
N GLY A 154 -0.49 7.49 -10.32
CA GLY A 154 -0.69 8.89 -10.65
C GLY A 154 -0.22 9.86 -9.59
N LEU A 155 0.70 10.74 -10.02
CA LEU A 155 0.66 12.10 -9.50
C LEU A 155 -0.75 12.64 -9.76
N PRO A 156 -1.35 13.43 -8.85
CA PRO A 156 -2.69 13.98 -9.03
C PRO A 156 -2.87 14.70 -10.38
N ASN A 157 -1.77 15.28 -10.88
CA ASN A 157 -1.73 15.94 -12.17
C ASN A 157 -1.23 14.97 -13.23
N LYS A 158 -2.07 14.71 -14.23
CA LYS A 158 -1.67 14.01 -15.44
C LYS A 158 -1.14 15.02 -16.45
N VAL A 159 0.02 14.69 -17.01
CA VAL A 159 0.62 15.42 -18.12
C VAL A 159 0.95 14.38 -19.18
N GLU A 160 0.39 14.55 -20.37
CA GLU A 160 0.62 13.72 -21.53
C GLU A 160 1.41 14.52 -22.55
N PHE A 161 2.47 13.92 -23.06
CA PHE A 161 3.33 14.47 -24.10
C PHE A 161 3.07 13.67 -25.37
N GLN A 162 2.69 14.36 -26.43
CA GLN A 162 2.50 13.79 -27.75
C GLN A 162 3.52 14.41 -28.69
N ASP A 163 4.34 13.55 -29.29
CA ASP A 163 5.24 13.93 -30.37
C ASP A 163 4.56 13.63 -31.70
N ASP A 164 4.06 14.69 -32.35
CA ASP A 164 3.46 14.62 -33.68
C ASP A 164 4.50 14.19 -34.76
N SER A 165 5.79 14.14 -34.40
CA SER A 165 6.90 13.77 -35.28
C SER A 165 7.29 12.29 -35.18
N ALA A 166 6.62 11.51 -34.32
CA ALA A 166 6.85 10.07 -34.13
C ALA A 166 6.47 9.28 -35.40
N GLY A 167 7.39 9.26 -36.36
CA GLY A 167 7.19 8.65 -37.69
C GLY A 167 7.81 9.44 -38.84
N GLN A 168 8.25 10.68 -38.63
CA GLN A 168 9.01 11.45 -39.61
C GLN A 168 10.50 11.11 -39.52
N SER A 169 11.15 10.96 -40.68
CA SER A 169 12.59 10.72 -40.77
C SER A 169 13.38 11.86 -40.12
N LEU A 170 14.55 11.51 -39.56
CA LEU A 170 15.58 12.38 -38.98
C LEU A 170 15.34 13.89 -39.18
N GLN A 171 14.91 14.55 -38.09
CA GLN A 171 14.75 16.00 -38.07
C GLN A 171 16.10 16.68 -38.35
N LYS A 172 16.12 17.62 -39.30
CA LYS A 172 17.34 18.38 -39.61
C LYS A 172 17.54 19.50 -38.58
N PRO A 173 18.80 19.89 -38.29
CA PRO A 173 19.07 21.05 -37.46
C PRO A 173 18.37 22.31 -37.99
N GLY A 174 17.81 23.11 -37.08
CA GLY A 174 17.13 24.37 -37.41
C GLY A 174 15.71 24.24 -37.95
N VAL A 175 15.18 23.02 -38.10
CA VAL A 175 13.78 22.80 -38.48
C VAL A 175 12.85 23.01 -37.29
N ALA A 176 11.72 23.67 -37.52
CA ALA A 176 10.70 23.87 -36.50
C ALA A 176 10.15 22.52 -36.02
N TYR A 177 10.10 22.34 -34.70
CA TYR A 177 9.61 21.12 -34.06
C TYR A 177 8.36 21.43 -33.26
N LYS A 178 7.30 20.65 -33.48
CA LYS A 178 6.00 20.84 -32.83
C LYS A 178 5.83 19.80 -31.72
N ILE A 179 5.53 20.28 -30.53
CA ILE A 179 5.24 19.45 -29.35
C ILE A 179 3.81 19.73 -28.93
N GLN A 180 3.04 18.67 -28.67
CA GLN A 180 1.70 18.78 -28.10
C GLN A 180 1.69 18.26 -26.65
N LEU A 181 1.10 19.05 -25.77
CA LEU A 181 1.01 18.76 -24.33
C LEU A 181 -0.45 18.82 -23.89
N SER A 182 -0.88 17.81 -23.16
CA SER A 182 -2.20 17.76 -22.54
C SER A 182 -2.05 17.64 -21.02
N ALA A 183 -2.72 18.50 -20.26
CA ALA A 183 -2.65 18.47 -18.80
C ALA A 183 -3.95 18.95 -18.15
N THR A 184 -4.13 18.65 -16.87
CA THR A 184 -5.24 19.18 -16.07
C THR A 184 -5.21 20.72 -16.06
N PRO A 185 -6.36 21.42 -16.21
CA PRO A 185 -6.41 22.88 -16.16
C PRO A 185 -5.72 23.47 -14.92
N GLY A 186 -4.96 24.55 -15.12
CA GLY A 186 -4.18 25.20 -14.04
C GLY A 186 -2.82 24.54 -13.75
N THR A 187 -2.46 23.45 -14.43
CA THR A 187 -1.13 22.82 -14.30
C THR A 187 -0.04 23.75 -14.84
N ARG A 188 1.00 23.99 -14.03
CA ARG A 188 2.24 24.65 -14.50
C ARG A 188 3.19 23.61 -15.07
N ILE A 189 3.63 23.83 -16.31
CA ILE A 189 4.51 22.90 -17.03
C ILE A 189 5.86 23.57 -17.24
N GLY A 190 6.93 22.90 -16.79
CA GLY A 190 8.31 23.26 -17.12
C GLY A 190 8.85 22.30 -18.17
N LEU A 191 9.44 22.85 -19.24
CA LEU A 191 10.05 22.07 -20.31
C LEU A 191 11.57 22.26 -20.28
N LEU A 192 12.29 21.16 -20.52
CA LEU A 192 13.75 21.15 -20.62
C LEU A 192 14.14 20.22 -21.76
N ALA A 193 14.85 20.77 -22.76
CA ALA A 193 15.52 19.99 -23.78
C ALA A 193 16.97 19.73 -23.33
N VAL A 194 17.41 18.47 -23.42
CA VAL A 194 18.77 18.06 -23.02
C VAL A 194 19.34 17.19 -24.13
N ASP A 195 20.60 17.44 -24.47
CA ASP A 195 21.33 16.57 -25.39
C ASP A 195 21.43 15.14 -24.84
N GLN A 196 21.31 14.14 -25.72
CA GLN A 196 21.29 12.73 -25.32
C GLN A 196 22.58 12.30 -24.59
N SER A 197 23.74 12.80 -25.01
CA SER A 197 25.02 12.46 -24.37
C SER A 197 25.05 12.94 -22.90
N VAL A 198 24.61 14.17 -22.65
CA VAL A 198 24.52 14.75 -21.30
C VAL A 198 23.47 14.02 -20.46
N TYR A 199 22.33 13.71 -21.06
CA TYR A 199 21.24 13.00 -20.40
C TYR A 199 21.65 11.59 -19.93
N ILE A 200 22.45 10.87 -20.72
CA ILE A 200 22.99 9.56 -20.35
C ILE A 200 24.06 9.69 -19.25
N LEU A 201 24.96 10.65 -19.37
CA LEU A 201 26.08 10.84 -18.42
C LEU A 201 25.60 11.24 -17.01
N ARG A 202 24.52 12.01 -16.88
CA ARG A 202 24.00 12.51 -15.57
C ARG A 202 22.70 11.82 -15.11
N ASN A 203 22.57 10.51 -15.29
CA ASN A 203 21.31 9.82 -14.97
C ASN A 203 21.03 9.62 -13.45
N ARG A 204 22.04 9.71 -12.58
CA ARG A 204 21.88 9.42 -11.13
C ARG A 204 21.01 10.45 -10.38
N GLU A 205 21.11 11.72 -10.76
CA GLU A 205 20.43 12.82 -10.06
C GLU A 205 19.14 13.27 -10.74
N LYS A 206 18.72 12.57 -11.80
CA LYS A 206 17.49 12.89 -12.53
C LYS A 206 16.25 12.75 -11.66
N LEU A 207 15.41 13.79 -11.61
CA LEU A 207 14.08 13.69 -11.01
C LEU A 207 13.17 12.79 -11.86
N ASN A 208 12.55 11.80 -11.24
CA ASN A 208 11.60 10.92 -11.91
C ASN A 208 10.46 10.56 -10.94
N LYS A 209 9.36 10.00 -11.49
CA LYS A 209 8.16 9.63 -10.71
C LYS A 209 8.52 8.72 -9.51
N LYS A 210 9.41 7.74 -9.72
CA LYS A 210 9.86 6.80 -8.66
C LYS A 210 10.58 7.52 -7.52
N ARG A 211 11.49 8.46 -7.81
CA ARG A 211 12.23 9.22 -6.78
C ARG A 211 11.31 10.16 -6.00
N VAL A 212 10.37 10.82 -6.67
CA VAL A 212 9.35 11.66 -6.01
C VAL A 212 8.51 10.79 -5.08
N ARG A 213 8.00 9.65 -5.58
CA ARG A 213 7.24 8.66 -4.79
C ARG A 213 8.03 8.22 -3.55
N ASN A 214 9.27 7.76 -3.73
CA ASN A 214 10.10 7.27 -2.64
C ASN A 214 10.39 8.36 -1.60
N LYS A 215 10.60 9.62 -2.02
CA LYS A 215 10.73 10.73 -1.07
C LYS A 215 9.45 10.94 -0.24
N PHE A 216 8.27 10.89 -0.85
CA PHE A 216 7.00 11.00 -0.13
C PHE A 216 6.77 9.86 0.86
N LEU A 217 7.12 8.63 0.49
CA LEU A 217 7.01 7.46 1.36
C LEU A 217 7.93 7.57 2.59
N ASN A 218 9.14 8.11 2.42
CA ASN A 218 10.09 8.28 3.52
C ASN A 218 9.71 9.42 4.47
N PHE A 219 9.02 10.45 3.98
CA PHE A 219 8.64 11.63 4.79
C PHE A 219 7.48 11.36 5.74
N PHE A 220 6.60 10.43 5.38
CA PHE A 220 5.50 9.97 6.23
C PHE A 220 5.70 8.49 6.50
N PRO A 221 6.59 8.13 7.44
CA PRO A 221 6.80 6.73 7.78
C PRO A 221 5.45 6.14 8.17
N VAL A 222 5.03 5.15 7.38
CA VAL A 222 3.75 4.46 7.54
C VAL A 222 3.70 3.69 8.88
N ASN A 223 4.78 3.64 9.64
CA ASN A 223 4.88 2.95 10.93
C ASN A 223 4.11 3.66 12.07
N LEU A 224 2.81 3.84 11.92
CA LEU A 224 1.90 3.86 13.06
C LEU A 224 1.71 2.41 13.49
N ARG A 225 2.61 1.91 14.34
CA ARG A 225 2.24 0.81 15.24
C ARG A 225 1.23 1.40 16.21
N LEU A 226 -0.02 0.96 16.09
CA LEU A 226 -1.01 1.16 17.15
C LEU A 226 -0.65 0.19 18.27
N ASP A 227 0.44 0.47 18.97
CA ASP A 227 0.79 -0.27 20.18
C ASP A 227 -0.20 0.17 21.25
N SER A 228 -1.17 -0.69 21.57
CA SER A 228 -1.97 -0.54 22.79
C SER A 228 -1.02 -0.73 23.97
N ARG A 229 -0.78 0.38 24.70
CA ARG A 229 -0.09 0.33 26.00
C ARG A 229 -0.85 -0.56 26.97
#